data_AF-A0AAJ2R458-F1
#
_entry.id   AF-A0AAJ2R458-F1
#
_cell.length_a   1.000
_cell.length_b   1.000
_cell.length_c   1.000
_cell.angle_alpha   90.00
_cell.angle_beta   90.00
_cell.angle_gamma   90.00
#
_symmetry.space_group_name_H-M   'P 1'
#
loop_
_entity.id
_entity.type
_entity.pdbx_description
1 polymer ?
#
loop_
_entity_poly.entity_id
_entity_poly.type
_entity_poly.pdbx_seq_one_letter_code
_entity_poly.pdbx_strand_id
1 'polypeptide(L)'
;MSEEFKDGGPAYPMADPFVVSTPKNVAEAQRLAQGMSLRDHFAGLAMLGELSSQSPDGDDEYNYREGDEAGLAKWCYQMADAMLRAREKEQS
;
A
#
# COMPACT_ATOMS: atom_id res chain seq x y z
N MET A 1 -11.53 -6.18 22.75
CA MET A 1 -12.25 -6.15 21.46
C MET A 1 -11.32 -5.45 20.48
N SER A 2 -10.47 -6.20 19.79
CA SER A 2 -9.57 -5.65 18.76
C SER A 2 -10.39 -5.37 17.51
N GLU A 3 -10.48 -4.10 17.09
CA GLU A 3 -11.09 -3.76 15.81
C GLU A 3 -10.23 -4.36 14.69
N GLU A 4 -10.89 -5.13 13.83
CA GLU A 4 -10.27 -5.82 12.71
C GLU A 4 -10.01 -4.80 11.58
N PHE A 5 -8.74 -4.48 11.36
CA PHE A 5 -8.32 -3.58 10.28
C PHE A 5 -8.49 -4.31 8.94
N LYS A 6 -9.59 -4.02 8.23
CA LYS A 6 -9.91 -4.58 6.90
C LYS A 6 -8.86 -4.31 5.83
N ASP A 7 -7.94 -3.38 6.09
CA ASP A 7 -6.87 -2.96 5.20
C ASP A 7 -5.49 -3.51 5.59
N GLY A 8 -5.42 -4.42 6.57
CA GLY A 8 -4.19 -5.13 6.93
C GLY A 8 -3.20 -4.36 7.83
N GLY A 9 -3.57 -3.17 8.32
CA GLY A 9 -2.76 -2.39 9.27
C GLY A 9 -1.56 -1.65 8.65
N PRO A 10 -0.73 -0.97 9.46
CA PRO A 10 0.37 -0.12 8.99
C PRO A 10 1.57 -0.90 8.41
N ALA A 11 2.10 -0.46 7.27
CA ALA A 11 3.23 -1.08 6.57
C ALA A 11 4.64 -0.69 7.08
N TYR A 12 4.74 0.41 7.83
CA TYR A 12 5.99 0.86 8.46
C TYR A 12 5.72 1.42 9.86
N PRO A 13 6.71 1.40 10.78
CA PRO A 13 6.54 1.90 12.13
C PRO A 13 6.22 3.39 12.15
N MET A 14 5.40 3.74 13.13
CA MET A 14 4.72 5.01 13.26
C MET A 14 5.62 6.16 13.69
N ALA A 15 5.15 7.37 13.34
CA ALA A 15 5.68 8.69 13.65
C ALA A 15 6.52 8.77 14.93
N ASP A 16 7.50 9.70 14.93
CA ASP A 16 8.41 10.05 16.03
C ASP A 16 7.96 9.51 17.42
N PRO A 17 8.74 8.59 18.04
CA PRO A 17 8.37 7.96 19.31
C PRO A 17 8.07 8.95 20.44
N PHE A 18 8.52 10.21 20.34
CA PHE A 18 8.17 11.28 21.29
C PHE A 18 6.76 11.85 21.10
N VAL A 19 6.18 11.77 19.90
CA VAL A 19 4.81 12.23 19.61
C VAL A 19 3.79 11.13 19.93
N VAL A 20 4.14 9.87 19.71
CA VAL A 20 3.30 8.69 20.02
C VAL A 20 3.18 8.43 21.53
N SER A 21 4.16 8.86 22.33
CA SER A 21 4.18 8.67 23.78
C SER A 21 3.30 9.65 24.57
N THR A 22 2.87 10.76 23.95
CA THR A 22 1.96 11.75 24.55
C THR A 22 0.91 12.28 23.57
N PRO A 23 0.00 11.42 23.06
CA PRO A 23 -1.12 11.88 22.26
C PRO A 23 -2.09 12.69 23.12
N LYS A 24 -2.64 13.79 22.61
CA LYS A 24 -3.59 14.65 23.35
C LYS A 24 -4.95 13.99 23.52
N ASN A 25 -5.29 13.03 22.66
CA ASN A 25 -6.52 12.25 22.72
C ASN A 25 -6.41 10.93 21.93
N VAL A 26 -7.40 10.05 22.09
CA VAL A 26 -7.45 8.72 21.44
C VAL A 26 -7.45 8.81 19.92
N ALA A 27 -8.12 9.80 19.32
CA ALA A 27 -8.17 9.96 17.87
C ALA A 27 -6.80 10.37 17.30
N GLU A 28 -6.06 11.23 18.01
CA GLU A 28 -4.68 11.58 17.67
C GLU A 28 -3.74 10.39 17.86
N ALA A 29 -3.91 9.61 18.93
CA ALA A 29 -3.16 8.36 19.15
C ALA A 29 -3.39 7.35 18.01
N GLN A 30 -4.64 7.19 17.56
CA GLN A 30 -4.99 6.32 16.43
C GLN A 30 -4.41 6.82 15.12
N ARG A 31 -4.49 8.13 14.85
CA ARG A 31 -3.90 8.73 13.65
C ARG A 31 -2.36 8.64 13.65
N LEU A 32 -1.74 8.89 14.80
CA LEU A 32 -0.31 8.68 15.05
C LEU A 32 0.07 7.21 15.15
N ALA A 33 -0.89 6.28 15.15
CA ALA A 33 -0.68 4.84 15.04
C ALA A 33 -0.98 4.28 13.62
N GLN A 34 -1.63 5.07 12.76
CA GLN A 34 -1.97 4.76 11.37
C GLN A 34 -0.85 5.15 10.40
N GLY A 35 -0.07 4.16 9.96
CA GLY A 35 1.00 4.35 8.98
C GLY A 35 0.42 4.25 7.58
N MET A 36 1.28 4.00 6.60
CA MET A 36 0.81 3.58 5.28
C MET A 36 -0.02 2.29 5.42
N SER A 37 -1.20 2.18 4.81
CA SER A 37 -1.98 0.95 4.87
C SER A 37 -1.25 -0.22 4.19
N LEU A 38 -1.53 -1.48 4.55
CA LEU A 38 -0.95 -2.64 3.85
C LEU A 38 -1.33 -2.64 2.36
N ARG A 39 -2.52 -2.11 2.04
CA ARG A 39 -2.97 -1.87 0.66
C ARG A 39 -2.03 -0.92 -0.08
N ASP A 40 -1.72 0.23 0.51
CA ASP A 40 -0.82 1.22 -0.09
C ASP A 40 0.59 0.67 -0.25
N HIS A 41 1.04 -0.17 0.69
CA HIS A 41 2.34 -0.83 0.59
C HIS A 41 2.41 -1.83 -0.57
N PHE A 42 1.41 -2.70 -0.71
CA PHE A 42 1.34 -3.62 -1.85
C PHE A 42 1.23 -2.89 -3.18
N ALA A 43 0.45 -1.80 -3.23
CA ALA A 43 0.37 -0.96 -4.42
C ALA A 43 1.75 -0.35 -4.76
N GLY A 44 2.49 0.12 -3.76
CA GLY A 44 3.86 0.64 -3.94
C GLY A 44 4.83 -0.43 -4.45
N LEU A 45 4.75 -1.66 -3.96
CA LEU A 45 5.57 -2.77 -4.44
C LEU A 45 5.21 -3.18 -5.88
N ALA A 46 3.93 -3.20 -6.23
CA ALA A 46 3.47 -3.47 -7.59
C ALA A 46 3.98 -2.41 -8.56
N MET A 47 3.90 -1.13 -8.18
CA MET A 47 4.43 -0.01 -8.97
C MET A 47 5.94 -0.12 -9.16
N LEU A 48 6.68 -0.44 -8.09
CA LEU A 48 8.13 -0.63 -8.18
C LEU A 48 8.50 -1.78 -9.13
N GLY A 49 7.80 -2.90 -9.04
CA GLY A 49 8.01 -4.06 -9.91
C GLY A 49 7.78 -3.71 -11.38
N GLU A 50 6.62 -3.12 -11.67
CA GLU A 50 6.21 -2.73 -13.03
C GLU A 50 7.19 -1.72 -13.67
N LEU A 51 7.57 -0.69 -12.92
CA LEU A 51 8.51 0.31 -13.41
C LEU A 51 9.92 -0.25 -13.60
N SER A 52 10.31 -1.25 -12.82
CA SER A 52 11.63 -1.91 -12.92
C SER A 52 11.69 -2.96 -14.02
N SER A 53 10.55 -3.46 -14.50
CA SER A 53 10.50 -4.45 -15.59
C SER A 53 10.56 -3.86 -17.00
N GLN A 54 10.56 -2.53 -17.12
CA GLN A 54 10.63 -1.86 -18.41
C GLN A 54 11.98 -2.10 -19.09
N SER A 55 11.95 -2.44 -20.39
CA SER A 55 13.14 -2.67 -21.18
C SER A 55 13.33 -1.52 -22.17
N PRO A 56 14.55 -0.94 -22.26
CA PRO A 56 14.86 0.06 -23.29
C PRO A 56 14.70 -0.48 -24.72
N ASP A 57 14.84 -1.79 -24.89
CA ASP A 57 14.77 -2.50 -26.16
C ASP A 57 13.44 -3.26 -26.34
N GLY A 58 12.49 -3.12 -25.40
CA GLY A 58 11.20 -3.80 -25.45
C GLY A 58 10.25 -3.16 -26.46
N ASP A 59 9.39 -3.97 -27.09
CA ASP A 59 8.27 -3.48 -27.89
C ASP A 59 7.49 -2.43 -27.09
N ASP A 60 7.19 -1.28 -27.70
CA ASP A 60 6.42 -0.14 -27.13
C ASP A 60 5.05 -0.55 -26.55
N GLU A 61 4.62 -1.79 -26.76
CA GLU A 61 3.37 -2.36 -26.30
C GLU A 61 3.37 -2.71 -24.79
N TYR A 62 4.54 -3.01 -24.20
CA TYR A 62 4.64 -3.44 -22.79
C TYR A 62 5.32 -2.44 -21.84
N ASN A 63 5.80 -1.31 -22.35
CA ASN A 63 6.41 -0.29 -21.53
C ASN A 63 5.34 0.70 -21.02
N TYR A 64 5.53 1.18 -19.79
CA TYR A 64 4.77 2.31 -19.26
C TYR A 64 4.95 3.52 -20.20
N ARG A 65 3.85 4.22 -20.48
CA ARG A 65 3.87 5.46 -21.25
C ARG A 65 3.66 6.64 -20.31
N GLU A 66 4.54 7.62 -20.41
CA GLU A 66 4.37 8.90 -19.71
C GLU A 66 2.99 9.49 -20.02
N GLY A 67 2.24 9.93 -19.00
CA GLY A 67 0.85 10.39 -19.14
C GLY A 67 -0.23 9.34 -18.82
N ASP A 68 0.13 8.09 -18.48
CA ASP A 68 -0.81 7.07 -17.98
C ASP A 68 -0.62 6.77 -16.47
N GLU A 69 -0.30 7.79 -15.67
CA GLU A 69 -0.09 7.64 -14.23
C GLU A 69 -1.36 7.08 -13.54
N ALA A 70 -2.53 7.48 -14.03
CA ALA A 70 -3.82 7.03 -13.52
C ALA A 70 -4.08 5.54 -13.83
N GLY A 71 -3.68 5.06 -15.02
CA GLY A 71 -3.77 3.65 -15.39
C GLY A 71 -2.84 2.78 -14.55
N LEU A 72 -1.58 3.21 -14.41
CA LEU A 72 -0.60 2.51 -13.57
C LEU A 72 -1.05 2.44 -12.11
N ALA A 73 -1.47 3.57 -11.52
CA ALA A 73 -1.95 3.61 -10.14
C ALA A 73 -3.15 2.67 -9.94
N LYS A 74 -4.11 2.69 -10.87
CA LYS A 74 -5.28 1.80 -10.82
C LYS A 74 -4.87 0.33 -10.84
N TRP A 75 -3.96 -0.05 -11.72
CA TRP A 75 -3.47 -1.43 -11.81
C TRP A 75 -2.75 -1.87 -10.52
N CYS A 76 -1.91 -1.01 -9.96
CA CYS A 76 -1.19 -1.30 -8.71
C CYS A 76 -2.15 -1.55 -7.54
N TYR A 77 -3.19 -0.72 -7.40
CA TYR A 77 -4.21 -0.91 -6.36
C TYR A 77 -5.06 -2.16 -6.60
N GLN A 78 -5.33 -2.54 -7.86
CA GLN A 78 -6.00 -3.81 -8.17
C GLN A 78 -5.17 -5.02 -7.75
N MET A 79 -3.85 -4.96 -7.94
CA MET A 79 -2.92 -5.99 -7.48
C MET A 79 -2.91 -6.07 -5.94
N ALA A 80 -2.84 -4.94 -5.26
CA ALA A 80 -2.93 -4.88 -3.80
C ALA A 80 -4.23 -5.51 -3.28
N ASP A 81 -5.37 -5.17 -3.88
CA ASP A 81 -6.67 -5.74 -3.52
C ASP A 81 -6.72 -7.26 -3.78
N ALA A 82 -6.05 -7.75 -4.83
CA ALA A 82 -5.95 -9.17 -5.11
C ALA A 82 -5.14 -9.92 -4.03
N MET A 83 -4.03 -9.34 -3.56
CA MET A 83 -3.21 -9.90 -2.48
C MET A 83 -3.98 -9.98 -1.15
N LEU A 84 -4.73 -8.92 -0.83
CA LEU A 84 -5.58 -8.91 0.38
C LEU A 84 -6.67 -9.98 0.31
N ARG A 85 -7.37 -10.12 -0.82
CA ARG A 85 -8.38 -11.18 -1.01
C ARG A 85 -7.78 -12.58 -0.94
N ALA A 86 -6.57 -12.78 -1.46
CA ALA A 86 -5.88 -14.07 -1.37
C ALA A 86 -5.62 -14.44 0.09
N ARG A 87 -5.17 -13.48 0.90
CA ARG A 87 -4.97 -13.66 2.35
C ARG A 87 -6.27 -14.00 3.08
N GLU A 88 -7.38 -13.32 2.79
CA GLU A 88 -8.68 -13.62 3.42
C GLU A 88 -9.13 -15.06 3.17
N LYS A 89 -8.88 -15.59 1.96
CA LYS A 89 -9.23 -16.97 1.60
C LYS A 89 -8.40 -18.02 2.32
N GLU A 90 -7.14 -17.73 2.67
CA GLU A 90 -6.29 -18.65 3.42
C GLU A 90 -6.64 -18.72 4.91
N GLN A 91 -7.45 -17.79 5.42
CA GLN A 91 -7.89 -17.76 6.82
C GLN A 91 -9.29 -18.36 7.06
N SER A 92 -9.96 -18.88 6.00
CA SER A 92 -11.24 -19.61 6.08
C SER A 92 -11.04 -21.11 5.91
#